data_AF-A0AAU5KU31-F1
#
_entry.id   AF-A0AAU5KU31-F1
#
_cell.length_a   1.000
_cell.length_b   1.000
_cell.length_c   1.000
_cell.angle_alpha   90.00
_cell.angle_beta   90.00
_cell.angle_gamma   90.00
#
_symmetry.space_group_name_H-M   'P 1'
#
loop_
_entity.id
_entity.type
_entity.pdbx_description
1 polymer ?
#
loop_
_entity_poly.entity_id
_entity_poly.type
_entity_poly.pdbx_seq_one_letter_code
_entity_poly.pdbx_strand_id
1 'polypeptide(L)' 'MNLIQPGSTPHAAAFQVVGACPVLDLVLISTGSRAHWDDATTALARPIPEDRLKKVLDVLSAG' A
#
# COMPACT_ATOMS: atom_id res chain seq x y z
N MET A 1 -3.99 -17.45 0.24
CA MET A 1 -3.07 -16.59 1.01
C MET A 1 -3.63 -15.17 1.00
N ASN A 2 -3.89 -14.58 2.16
CA ASN A 2 -4.38 -13.20 2.26
C ASN A 2 -3.17 -12.31 2.61
N LEU A 3 -2.43 -11.87 1.58
CA LEU A 3 -1.18 -11.13 1.72
C LEU A 3 -1.40 -9.66 2.13
N ILE A 4 -2.60 -9.16 1.90
CA ILE A 4 -3.05 -7.79 2.14
C ILE A 4 -4.08 -7.80 3.29
N GLN A 5 -4.33 -6.66 3.95
CA GLN A 5 -5.38 -6.57 4.97
C GLN A 5 -6.73 -7.12 4.43
N PRO A 6 -7.40 -8.05 5.13
CA PRO A 6 -8.69 -8.58 4.70
C PRO A 6 -9.71 -7.45 4.53
N GLY A 7 -10.39 -7.41 3.38
CA GLY A 7 -11.37 -6.36 3.06
C GLY A 7 -10.79 -5.10 2.42
N SER A 8 -9.46 -5.00 2.27
CA SER A 8 -8.86 -3.92 1.48
C SER A 8 -9.06 -4.17 0.00
N THR A 9 -9.37 -3.11 -0.73
CA THR A 9 -9.34 -3.11 -2.19
C THR A 9 -7.89 -3.12 -2.68
N PRO A 10 -7.62 -3.59 -3.92
CA PRO A 10 -6.26 -3.65 -4.46
C PRO A 10 -5.52 -2.30 -4.48
N HIS A 11 -6.23 -1.19 -4.77
CA HIS A 11 -5.61 0.13 -4.81
C HIS A 11 -5.16 0.60 -3.42
N ALA A 12 -6.02 0.47 -2.40
CA ALA A 12 -5.69 0.81 -1.03
C ALA A 12 -4.54 -0.04 -0.51
N ALA A 13 -4.52 -1.32 -0.86
CA ALA A 13 -3.44 -2.23 -0.49
C ALA A 13 -2.08 -1.82 -1.05
N ALA A 14 -2.04 -1.40 -2.31
CA ALA A 14 -0.81 -0.91 -2.93
C ALA A 14 -0.27 0.32 -2.20
N PHE A 15 -1.14 1.29 -1.87
CA PHE A 15 -0.73 2.45 -1.10
C PHE A 15 -0.25 2.10 0.32
N GLN A 16 -0.90 1.16 1.01
CA GLN A 16 -0.45 0.72 2.33
C GLN A 16 0.92 0.02 2.31
N VAL A 17 1.23 -0.71 1.23
CA VAL A 17 2.56 -1.31 1.01
C VAL A 17 3.61 -0.22 0.77
N VAL A 18 3.32 0.74 -0.11
CA VAL A 18 4.22 1.88 -0.39
C VAL A 18 4.47 2.69 0.88
N GLY A 19 3.44 2.98 1.67
CA GLY A 19 3.58 3.71 2.94
C GLY A 19 4.34 2.95 4.02
N ALA A 20 4.48 1.62 3.90
CA ALA A 20 5.26 0.81 4.84
C ALA A 20 6.75 0.73 4.48
N CYS A 21 7.16 1.22 3.29
CA CYS A 21 8.55 1.19 2.86
C CYS A 21 9.40 2.19 3.69
N PRO A 22 10.38 1.72 4.48
CA PRO A 22 11.13 2.57 5.40
C PRO A 22 12.08 3.57 4.73
N VAL A 23 12.35 3.40 3.43
CA VAL A 23 13.25 4.24 2.64
C VAL A 23 12.54 5.29 1.78
N LEU A 24 11.20 5.31 1.80
CA LEU A 24 10.42 6.27 1.02
C LEU A 24 10.03 7.47 1.88
N ASP A 25 10.51 8.65 1.51
CA ASP A 25 10.13 9.90 2.19
C ASP A 25 8.87 10.53 1.60
N LEU A 26 8.57 10.27 0.32
CA LEU A 26 7.46 10.91 -0.40
C LEU A 26 6.86 9.99 -1.47
N VAL A 27 5.54 10.08 -1.65
CA VAL A 27 4.79 9.34 -2.66
C VAL A 27 4.02 10.33 -3.55
N LEU A 28 4.27 10.30 -4.85
CA LEU A 28 3.54 11.12 -5.82
C LEU A 28 2.29 10.36 -6.30
N ILE A 29 1.12 10.95 -6.08
CA ILE A 29 -0.17 10.39 -6.52
C ILE A 29 -0.73 11.28 -7.63
N SER A 30 -1.05 10.66 -8.77
CA SER A 30 -1.76 11.32 -9.88
C SER A 30 -3.19 10.81 -9.96
N THR A 31 -4.16 11.72 -9.95
CA THR A 31 -5.57 11.39 -10.12
C THR A 31 -6.35 12.61 -10.62
N GLY A 32 -7.35 12.37 -11.49
CA GLY A 32 -8.32 13.39 -11.91
C GLY A 32 -9.57 13.45 -11.03
N SER A 33 -9.68 12.59 -10.01
CA SER A 33 -10.82 12.49 -9.10
C SER A 33 -10.41 12.77 -7.67
N ARG A 34 -11.19 13.60 -6.97
CA ARG A 34 -10.98 13.90 -5.55
C ARG A 34 -11.21 12.69 -4.65
N ALA A 35 -12.20 11.85 -4.97
CA ALA A 35 -12.46 10.64 -4.20
C ALA A 35 -11.25 9.69 -4.20
N HIS A 36 -10.61 9.50 -5.36
CA HIS A 36 -9.40 8.68 -5.44
C HIS A 36 -8.21 9.29 -4.68
N TRP A 37 -8.15 10.61 -4.56
CA TRP A 37 -7.14 11.29 -3.74
C TRP A 37 -7.36 11.02 -2.25
N ASP A 38 -8.61 11.16 -1.79
CA ASP A 38 -8.98 10.95 -0.39
C ASP A 38 -8.77 9.48 0.02
N ASP A 39 -9.10 8.54 -0.87
CA ASP A 39 -8.86 7.11 -0.65
C ASP A 39 -7.36 6.78 -0.57
N ALA A 40 -6.56 7.34 -1.49
CA ALA A 40 -5.11 7.09 -1.53
C ALA A 40 -4.40 7.66 -0.29
N THR A 41 -4.75 8.88 0.12
CA THR A 41 -4.18 9.51 1.33
C THR A 41 -4.60 8.76 2.60
N THR A 42 -5.86 8.32 2.70
CA THR A 42 -6.34 7.51 3.82
C THR A 42 -5.61 6.17 3.91
N ALA A 43 -5.33 5.53 2.76
CA ALA A 43 -4.59 4.28 2.70
C ALA A 43 -3.11 4.46 3.11
N LEU A 44 -2.45 5.52 2.65
CA LEU A 44 -1.06 5.83 3.03
C LEU A 44 -0.89 6.07 4.53
N ALA A 45 -1.89 6.67 5.19
CA ALA A 45 -1.87 6.89 6.63
C ALA A 45 -1.97 5.61 7.47
N ARG A 46 -2.20 4.45 6.83
CA ARG A 46 -2.40 3.14 7.49
C ARG A 46 -1.43 2.09 6.94
N PRO A 47 -0.11 2.26 7.13
CA PRO A 47 0.89 1.32 6.60
C PRO A 47 0.67 -0.10 7.12
N ILE A 48 1.02 -1.09 6.30
CA ILE A 48 1.00 -2.49 6.74
C ILE A 48 2.12 -2.78 7.75
N PRO A 49 1.94 -3.77 8.65
CA PRO A 49 3.01 -4.26 9.52
C PRO A 49 4.24 -4.76 8.76
N GLU A 50 5.44 -4.57 9.32
CA GLU A 50 6.72 -4.93 8.70
C GLU A 50 6.82 -6.44 8.36
N ASP A 51 6.29 -7.31 9.22
CA ASP A 51 6.26 -8.76 8.98
C ASP A 51 5.42 -9.13 7.75
N ARG A 52 4.39 -8.33 7.46
CA ARG A 52 3.55 -8.48 6.28
C ARG A 52 4.21 -7.89 5.04
N LEU A 53 4.93 -6.77 5.19
CA LEU A 53 5.70 -6.18 4.10
C LEU A 53 6.72 -7.18 3.55
N LYS A 54 7.47 -7.88 4.41
CA LYS A 54 8.44 -8.92 3.98
C LYS A 54 7.78 -10.01 3.14
N LYS A 55 6.63 -10.54 3.60
CA LYS A 55 5.87 -11.56 2.85
C LYS A 55 5.38 -11.07 1.49
N VAL A 56 4.93 -9.81 1.42
CA VAL A 56 4.51 -9.20 0.15
C VAL A 56 5.70 -9.08 -0.81
N LEU A 57 6.85 -8.60 -0.32
CA LEU A 57 8.08 -8.47 -1.11
C LEU A 57 8.59 -9.83 -1.59
N ASP A 58 8.57 -10.86 -0.73
CA ASP A 58 8.97 -12.23 -1.10
C ASP A 58 8.12 -12.74 -2.28
N VAL A 59 6.81 -12.55 -2.23
CA VAL A 59 5.89 -12.96 -3.32
C VAL A 59 6.13 -12.18 -4.60
N LEU A 60 6.38 -10.86 -4.51
CA LEU A 60 6.67 -10.03 -5.68
C LEU A 60 8.04 -10.35 -6.29
N SER A 61 9.01 -10.76 -5.47
CA SER A 61 10.37 -11.13 -5.91
C SER A 61 10.48 -12.51 -6.54
N ALA A 62 9.49 -13.38 -6.29
CA ALA A 62 9.44 -14.74 -6.83
C ALA A 62 8.88 -14.80 -8.27
N GLY A 63 8.60 -13.65 -8.87
CA GLY A 63 8.07 -13.48 -10.23
C GLY A 63 9.13 -13.21 -11.28
#